data_AF-D8F3S2-F1
#
_entry.id   AF-D8F3S2-F1
#
_cell.length_a   1.000
_cell.length_b   1.000
_cell.length_c   1.000
_cell.angle_alpha   90.00
_cell.angle_beta   90.00
_cell.angle_gamma   90.00
#
_symmetry.space_group_name_H-M   'P 1'
#
loop_
_entity.id
_entity.type
_entity.pdbx_description
1 polymer ?
#
loop_
_entity_poly.entity_id
_entity_poly.type
_entity_poly.pdbx_seq_one_letter_code
_entity_poly.pdbx_strand_id
1 'polypeptide(L)'
;MPAYSMEESLLEGHAELKELFEFVEDNAASMDAYTMEQKIFFKILAIGLSAMKGYFAQKGTGDVGDFLELDDGTVLKRQKSTSDRNYLSVFGKF
;
A
#
# COMPACT_ATOMS: atom_id res chain seq x y z
N MET A 1 -3.34 -6.90 -9.52
CA MET A 1 -2.85 -6.55 -8.18
C MET A 1 -2.71 -7.84 -7.37
N PRO A 2 -1.54 -8.13 -6.79
CA PRO A 2 -1.33 -9.34 -5.99
C PRO A 2 -2.21 -9.33 -4.74
N ALA A 3 -2.50 -10.51 -4.19
CA ALA A 3 -3.16 -10.61 -2.89
C ALA A 3 -2.17 -10.16 -1.80
N TYR A 4 -2.49 -9.08 -1.10
CA TYR A 4 -1.72 -8.61 0.06
C TYR A 4 -2.23 -9.24 1.35
N SER A 5 -1.34 -9.43 2.32
CA SER A 5 -1.69 -9.83 3.68
C SER A 5 -1.76 -8.60 4.58
N MET A 6 -2.85 -8.48 5.35
CA MET A 6 -2.98 -7.40 6.34
C MET A 6 -1.96 -7.55 7.47
N GLU A 7 -1.69 -8.79 7.91
CA GLU A 7 -0.73 -9.05 8.99
C GLU A 7 0.69 -8.66 8.57
N GLU A 8 1.10 -9.04 7.35
CA GLU A 8 2.41 -8.66 6.81
C GLU A 8 2.53 -7.16 6.65
N SER A 9 1.48 -6.51 6.13
CA SER A 9 1.46 -5.05 5.94
C SER A 9 1.60 -4.28 7.26
N LEU A 10 0.97 -4.77 8.33
CA LEU A 10 1.11 -4.20 9.67
C LEU A 10 2.52 -4.40 10.23
N LEU A 11 3.06 -5.61 10.09
CA LEU A 11 4.41 -5.94 10.55
C LEU A 11 5.46 -5.06 9.85
N GLU A 12 5.39 -4.96 8.51
CA GLU A 12 6.25 -4.10 7.69
C GLU A 12 6.16 -2.64 8.16
N GLY A 13 4.95 -2.07 8.24
CA GLY A 13 4.76 -0.67 8.61
C GLY A 13 5.26 -0.33 10.02
N HIS A 14 5.09 -1.26 10.98
CA HIS A 14 5.64 -1.07 12.33
C HIS A 14 7.17 -1.11 12.36
N ALA A 15 7.79 -2.03 11.61
CA ALA A 15 9.24 -2.09 11.48
C ALA A 15 9.80 -0.82 10.82
N GLU A 16 9.20 -0.37 9.72
CA GLU A 16 9.60 0.84 8.99
C GLU A 16 9.48 2.12 9.83
N LEU A 17 8.43 2.22 10.66
CA LEU A 17 8.29 3.33 11.60
C LEU A 17 9.39 3.33 12.66
N LYS A 18 9.75 2.17 13.19
CA LYS A 18 10.85 2.03 14.14
C LYS A 18 12.18 2.44 13.49
N GLU A 19 12.46 1.92 12.30
CA GLU A 19 13.66 2.24 11.53
C GLU A 19 13.73 3.71 11.10
N LEU A 20 12.62 4.43 11.03
CA LEU A 20 12.61 5.87 10.79
C LEU A 20 13.21 6.63 11.96
N PHE A 21 12.75 6.37 13.17
CA PHE A 21 13.27 7.08 14.34
C PHE A 21 14.69 6.66 14.68
N GLU A 22 15.02 5.37 14.57
CA GLU A 22 16.41 4.88 14.73
C GLU A 22 17.35 5.57 13.73
N PHE A 23 16.93 5.71 12.46
CA PHE A 23 17.72 6.42 11.46
C PHE A 23 17.99 7.89 11.84
N VAL A 24 17.00 8.59 12.39
CA VAL A 24 17.18 9.98 12.82
C VAL A 24 18.17 10.07 13.98
N GLU A 25 18.02 9.22 14.99
CA GLU A 25 18.92 9.16 16.14
C GLU A 25 20.38 8.87 15.73
N ASP A 26 20.56 7.89 14.85
CA ASP A 26 21.89 7.44 14.41
C ASP A 26 22.63 8.46 13.54
N ASN A 27 21.91 9.38 12.87
CA ASN A 27 22.50 10.24 11.84
C ASN A 27 22.36 11.75 12.13
N ALA A 28 21.67 12.16 13.19
CA ALA A 28 21.45 13.58 13.51
C ALA A 28 22.74 14.41 13.66
N ALA A 29 23.82 13.79 14.13
CA ALA A 29 25.10 14.48 14.33
C ALA A 29 25.92 14.66 13.05
N SER A 30 25.68 13.83 12.02
CA SER A 30 26.52 13.74 10.82
C SER A 30 25.86 14.31 9.56
N MET A 31 24.55 14.51 9.57
CA MET A 31 23.78 14.94 8.41
C MET A 31 23.29 16.39 8.54
N ASP A 32 23.28 17.10 7.40
CA ASP A 32 22.61 18.38 7.31
C ASP A 32 21.08 18.21 7.24
N ALA A 33 20.35 19.28 7.57
CA ALA A 33 18.89 19.26 7.64
C ALA A 33 18.21 18.91 6.30
N TYR A 34 18.77 19.34 5.16
CA TYR A 34 18.17 19.08 3.85
C TYR A 34 18.30 17.60 3.48
N THR A 35 19.48 17.02 3.67
CA THR A 35 19.68 15.58 3.43
C THR A 35 18.84 14.75 4.40
N MET A 36 18.75 15.15 5.67
CA MET A 36 17.90 14.49 6.67
C MET A 36 16.42 14.51 6.26
N GLU A 37 15.89 15.67 5.86
CA GLU A 37 14.50 15.82 5.39
C GLU A 37 14.19 14.90 4.21
N GLN A 38 15.08 14.85 3.20
CA GLN A 38 14.89 13.94 2.06
C GLN A 38 14.81 12.47 2.49
N LYS A 39 15.69 12.04 3.40
CA LYS A 39 15.71 10.65 3.86
C LYS A 39 14.50 10.30 4.72
N ILE A 40 14.05 11.22 5.57
CA ILE A 40 12.80 11.10 6.32
C ILE A 40 11.64 10.93 5.34
N PHE A 41 11.56 11.76 4.29
CA PHE A 41 10.51 11.68 3.30
C PHE A 41 10.46 10.31 2.60
N PHE A 42 11.60 9.78 2.14
CA PHE A 42 11.64 8.45 1.53
C PHE A 42 11.19 7.32 2.47
N LYS A 43 11.54 7.41 3.76
CA LYS A 43 11.09 6.45 4.76
C LYS A 43 9.59 6.55 5.05
N ILE A 44 9.03 7.77 5.07
CA ILE A 44 7.57 7.97 5.17
C ILE A 44 6.85 7.36 3.96
N LEU A 45 7.42 7.46 2.76
CA LEU A 45 6.83 6.82 1.57
C LEU A 45 6.79 5.29 1.69
N ALA A 46 7.80 4.66 2.30
CA ALA A 46 7.80 3.22 2.56
C ALA A 46 6.69 2.83 3.54
N ILE A 47 6.55 3.56 4.66
CA ILE A 47 5.45 3.37 5.62
C ILE A 47 4.08 3.51 4.93
N GLY A 48 3.93 4.52 4.07
CA GLY A 48 2.72 4.73 3.27
C GLY A 48 2.44 3.60 2.28
N LEU A 49 3.48 3.00 1.68
CA LEU A 49 3.36 1.84 0.81
C LEU A 49 2.80 0.63 1.60
N SER A 50 3.37 0.33 2.77
CA SER A 50 2.92 -0.74 3.65
C SER A 50 1.46 -0.54 4.10
N ALA A 51 1.09 0.69 4.48
CA ALA A 51 -0.29 1.03 4.80
C ALA A 51 -1.25 0.82 3.61
N MET A 52 -0.84 1.20 2.40
CA MET A 52 -1.64 0.99 1.18
C MET A 52 -1.80 -0.49 0.82
N LYS A 53 -0.76 -1.32 1.02
CA LYS A 53 -0.89 -2.79 0.88
C LYS A 53 -1.95 -3.32 1.85
N GLY A 54 -1.92 -2.88 3.10
CA GLY A 54 -2.92 -3.27 4.11
C GLY A 54 -4.34 -2.84 3.75
N TYR A 55 -4.52 -1.62 3.23
CA TYR A 55 -5.81 -1.17 2.68
C TYR A 55 -6.32 -2.11 1.58
N PHE A 56 -5.46 -2.47 0.61
CA PHE A 56 -5.87 -3.37 -0.47
C PHE A 56 -6.11 -4.80 0.01
N ALA A 57 -5.36 -5.28 1.01
CA ALA A 57 -5.63 -6.56 1.67
C ALA A 57 -7.04 -6.60 2.26
N GLN A 58 -7.44 -5.53 2.96
CA GLN A 58 -8.76 -5.44 3.60
C GLN A 58 -9.89 -5.19 2.59
N LYS A 59 -9.64 -4.35 1.57
CA LYS A 59 -10.64 -4.01 0.54
C LYS A 59 -10.93 -5.19 -0.38
N GLY A 60 -9.94 -6.08 -0.55
CA GLY A 60 -9.99 -7.20 -1.49
C GLY A 60 -9.87 -6.75 -2.95
N THR A 61 -9.94 -7.71 -3.86
CA THR A 61 -9.81 -7.48 -5.31
C THR A 61 -11.05 -6.87 -5.96
N GLY A 62 -12.15 -6.73 -5.21
CA GLY A 62 -13.46 -6.40 -5.76
C GLY A 62 -14.08 -7.53 -6.59
N ASP A 63 -13.48 -8.73 -6.59
CA ASP A 63 -14.05 -9.94 -7.20
C ASP A 63 -15.07 -10.56 -6.24
N VAL A 64 -16.35 -10.26 -6.44
CA VAL A 64 -17.45 -10.70 -5.57
C VAL A 64 -18.60 -11.25 -6.42
N GLY A 65 -18.96 -12.53 -6.19
CA GLY A 65 -20.11 -13.19 -6.82
C GLY A 65 -19.91 -13.58 -8.29
N ASP A 66 -20.77 -14.46 -8.80
CA ASP A 66 -20.70 -14.94 -10.19
C ASP A 66 -21.37 -14.00 -11.21
N PHE A 67 -22.27 -13.15 -10.73
CA PHE A 67 -23.01 -12.16 -11.52
C PHE A 67 -23.44 -10.98 -10.65
N LEU A 68 -23.62 -9.83 -11.27
CA LEU A 68 -24.20 -8.63 -10.67
C LEU A 68 -25.48 -8.28 -11.44
N GLU A 69 -26.61 -8.24 -10.75
CA GLU A 69 -27.88 -7.76 -11.31
C GLU A 69 -28.01 -6.26 -11.02
N LEU A 70 -28.22 -5.46 -12.08
CA LEU A 70 -28.45 -4.02 -11.99
C LEU A 70 -29.93 -3.73 -11.73
N ASP A 71 -30.24 -2.52 -11.24
CA ASP A 71 -31.61 -2.08 -10.94
C ASP A 71 -32.54 -2.09 -12.17
N ASP A 72 -31.99 -2.10 -13.39
CA ASP A 72 -32.73 -2.20 -14.66
C ASP A 72 -32.97 -3.64 -15.12
N GLY A 73 -32.58 -4.64 -14.32
CA GLY A 73 -32.67 -6.07 -14.62
C GLY A 73 -31.54 -6.62 -15.49
N THR A 74 -30.53 -5.80 -15.84
CA THR A 74 -29.36 -6.27 -16.59
C THR A 74 -28.48 -7.15 -15.71
N VAL A 75 -28.16 -8.36 -16.18
CA VAL A 75 -27.25 -9.28 -15.50
C VAL A 75 -25.85 -9.19 -16.10
N LEU A 76 -24.91 -8.63 -15.34
CA LEU A 76 -23.50 -8.59 -15.69
C LEU A 76 -22.82 -9.87 -15.19
N LYS A 77 -22.26 -10.67 -16.10
CA LYS A 77 -21.51 -11.87 -15.75
C LYS A 77 -20.07 -11.52 -15.35
N ARG A 78 -19.58 -12.22 -14.34
CA ARG A 78 -18.17 -12.15 -13.91
C ARG A 78 -17.23 -12.44 -15.08
N GLN A 79 -16.21 -11.60 -15.21
CA GLN A 79 -15.15 -11.80 -16.19
C GLN A 79 -14.25 -12.97 -15.72
N LYS A 80 -13.81 -13.84 -16.64
CA LYS A 80 -13.04 -15.05 -16.28
C LYS A 80 -11.74 -14.79 -15.52
N SER A 81 -11.19 -13.59 -15.62
CA SER A 81 -9.95 -13.17 -14.96
C SER A 81 -10.10 -11.76 -14.41
N THR A 82 -9.50 -11.50 -13.26
CA THR A 82 -9.33 -10.13 -12.76
C THR A 82 -8.51 -9.32 -13.75
N SER A 83 -8.94 -8.08 -14.03
CA SER A 83 -8.16 -7.16 -14.86
C SER A 83 -6.92 -6.67 -14.09
N ASP A 84 -5.77 -6.66 -14.75
CA ASP A 84 -4.55 -6.03 -14.24
C ASP A 84 -4.70 -4.50 -14.27
N ARG A 85 -5.49 -3.96 -13.33
CA ARG A 85 -5.52 -2.52 -13.08
C ARG A 85 -4.33 -2.15 -12.21
N ASN A 86 -3.28 -1.68 -12.86
CA ASN A 86 -2.14 -1.10 -12.18
C ASN A 86 -2.58 0.20 -11.50
N TYR A 87 -2.58 0.22 -10.17
CA TYR A 87 -2.83 1.45 -9.43
C TYR A 87 -1.50 2.16 -9.19
N LEU A 88 -1.38 3.38 -9.71
CA LEU A 88 -0.19 4.23 -9.54
C LEU A 88 -0.45 5.20 -8.40
N SER A 89 0.20 4.97 -7.27
CA SER A 89 0.15 5.81 -6.08
C SER A 89 1.43 6.64 -5.95
N VAL A 90 1.36 7.72 -5.17
CA VAL A 90 2.55 8.43 -4.68
C VAL A 90 3.48 7.53 -3.86
N PHE A 91 2.94 6.45 -3.29
CA PHE A 91 3.69 5.48 -2.48
C PHE A 91 4.31 4.34 -3.31
N GLY A 92 3.88 4.16 -4.58
CA GLY A 92 4.34 3.08 -5.43
C GLY A 92 3.26 2.50 -6.33
N LYS A 93 3.63 1.45 -7.07
CA LYS A 93 2.76 0.73 -8.00
C LYS A 93 2.18 -0.52 -7.32
N PHE A 94 0.88 -0.76 -7.54
CA PHE A 94 0.12 -1.90 -7.04
C PHE A 94 -0.61 -2.63 -8.18
#